data_AF-A0A812N0L2-F1
#
_entry.id   AF-A0A812N0L2-F1
#
_cell.length_a   1.000
_cell.length_b   1.000
_cell.length_c   1.000
_cell.angle_alpha   90.00
_cell.angle_beta   90.00
_cell.angle_gamma   90.00
#
_symmetry.space_group_name_H-M   'P 1'
#
loop_
_entity.id
_entity.type
_entity.pdbx_description
1 polymer ?
#
loop_
_entity_poly.entity_id
_entity_poly.type
_entity_poly.pdbx_seq_one_letter_code
_entity_poly.pdbx_strand_id
1 'polypeptide(L)'
;MPLDIAKVLKKAWADFIGTLGFESAADVIYSACFDAAPTLQGLFKTPRSFMSLRLMQGITNIINLSENPPAMKAAVETLGSRHFDRDPQAVRVTVLQEAMVSAVQEVFPLSPKGRLALVAVLNYIGGGNCYITREYYGRIKIISNSWKIANNKEMFSFNSAVMGFGRHSTWMHLILDQFDDIVVHAADSYRLQEECDILSLVLAQHAGTMNLTEFKAIMLASLRSLLPKAGQLRFVGFRQFLKVRGFSAFFFLVYLGF
;
A
#
# COMPACT_ATOMS: atom_id res chain seq x y z
N MET A 1 20.57 -2.14 -3.84
CA MET A 1 21.42 -2.86 -4.80
C MET A 1 22.61 -1.97 -5.13
N PRO A 2 23.85 -2.47 -5.21
CA PRO A 2 25.01 -1.66 -5.63
C PRO A 2 24.81 -1.08 -7.04
N LEU A 3 25.35 0.12 -7.30
CA LEU A 3 25.13 0.85 -8.56
C LEU A 3 25.62 0.11 -9.80
N ASP A 4 26.75 -0.60 -9.69
CA ASP A 4 27.31 -1.39 -10.78
C ASP A 4 26.40 -2.59 -11.14
N ILE A 5 25.79 -3.22 -10.14
CA ILE A 5 24.81 -4.30 -10.33
C ILE A 5 23.53 -3.75 -10.97
N ALA A 6 23.04 -2.59 -10.51
CA ALA A 6 21.85 -1.94 -11.06
C ALA A 6 22.01 -1.58 -12.55
N LYS A 7 23.19 -1.07 -12.94
CA LYS A 7 23.50 -0.78 -14.36
C LYS A 7 23.54 -2.04 -15.22
N VAL A 8 24.15 -3.11 -14.72
CA VAL A 8 24.17 -4.41 -15.41
C VAL A 8 22.76 -4.95 -15.59
N LEU A 9 21.91 -4.87 -14.55
CA LEU A 9 20.51 -5.26 -14.61
C LEU A 9 19.73 -4.49 -15.68
N LYS A 10 19.81 -3.17 -15.66
CA LYS A 10 19.11 -2.31 -16.64
C LYS A 10 19.52 -2.62 -18.07
N LYS A 11 20.82 -2.77 -18.33
CA LYS A 11 21.33 -3.11 -19.66
C LYS A 11 20.83 -4.49 -20.08
N ALA A 12 20.99 -5.52 -19.24
CA ALA A 12 20.54 -6.87 -19.57
C ALA A 12 19.02 -6.94 -19.83
N TRP A 13 18.23 -6.20 -19.06
CA TRP A 13 16.78 -6.12 -19.25
C TRP A 13 16.40 -5.42 -20.56
N ALA A 14 17.07 -4.31 -20.88
CA ALA A 14 16.87 -3.60 -22.15
C ALA A 14 17.28 -4.44 -23.36
N ASP A 15 18.40 -5.16 -23.28
CA ASP A 15 18.86 -6.07 -24.34
C ASP A 15 17.84 -7.21 -24.54
N PHE A 16 17.34 -7.84 -23.47
CA PHE A 16 16.31 -8.87 -23.52
C PHE A 16 15.03 -8.37 -24.22
N ILE A 17 14.54 -7.19 -23.84
CA ILE A 17 13.38 -6.56 -24.49
C ILE A 17 13.69 -6.27 -25.97
N GLY A 18 14.90 -5.79 -26.28
CA GLY A 18 15.34 -5.52 -27.65
C GLY A 18 15.41 -6.76 -28.53
N THR A 19 15.69 -7.94 -27.97
CA THR A 19 15.72 -9.21 -28.69
C THR A 19 14.34 -9.69 -29.12
N LEU A 20 13.31 -9.56 -28.27
CA LEU A 20 11.98 -10.12 -28.54
C LEU A 20 10.91 -9.10 -28.94
N GLY A 21 11.12 -7.83 -28.60
CA GLY A 21 10.06 -6.83 -28.51
C GLY A 21 9.31 -6.93 -27.17
N PHE A 22 8.69 -5.80 -26.76
CA PHE A 22 8.10 -5.67 -25.43
C PHE A 22 6.93 -6.64 -25.18
N GLU A 23 6.03 -6.80 -26.15
CA GLU A 23 4.84 -7.65 -26.00
C GLU A 23 5.22 -9.14 -25.94
N SER A 24 6.12 -9.58 -26.81
CA SER A 24 6.64 -10.95 -26.82
C SER A 24 7.40 -11.27 -25.54
N ALA A 25 8.25 -10.34 -25.07
CA ALA A 25 8.94 -10.50 -23.79
C ALA A 25 7.96 -10.61 -22.61
N ALA A 26 6.88 -9.82 -22.62
CA ALA A 26 5.82 -9.89 -21.63
C ALA A 26 5.10 -11.25 -21.64
N ASP A 27 4.76 -11.76 -22.82
CA ASP A 27 4.08 -13.06 -22.94
C ASP A 27 4.97 -14.23 -22.52
N VAL A 28 6.25 -14.24 -22.89
CA VAL A 28 7.23 -15.27 -22.46
C VAL A 28 7.30 -15.36 -20.93
N ILE A 29 7.48 -14.23 -20.26
CA ILE A 29 7.56 -14.17 -18.79
C ILE A 29 6.24 -14.63 -18.16
N TYR A 30 5.11 -14.18 -18.71
CA TYR A 30 3.80 -14.49 -18.17
C TYR A 30 3.40 -15.96 -18.38
N SER A 31 3.76 -16.57 -19.51
CA SER A 31 3.63 -18.01 -19.76
C SER A 31 4.38 -18.80 -18.69
N ALA A 32 5.67 -18.51 -18.52
CA ALA A 32 6.52 -19.25 -17.59
C ALA A 32 5.99 -19.21 -16.15
N CYS A 33 5.43 -18.07 -15.72
CA CYS A 33 4.80 -17.95 -14.40
C CYS A 33 3.64 -18.92 -14.20
N PHE A 34 2.78 -19.08 -15.22
CA PHE A 34 1.61 -19.94 -15.12
C PHE A 34 1.89 -21.41 -15.39
N ASP A 35 2.93 -21.71 -16.16
CA ASP A 35 3.41 -23.08 -16.32
C ASP A 35 4.02 -23.58 -15.00
N ALA A 36 4.77 -22.71 -14.30
CA ALA A 36 5.36 -23.02 -13.00
C ALA A 36 4.33 -23.05 -11.85
N ALA A 37 3.25 -22.26 -11.94
CA ALA A 37 2.21 -22.21 -10.91
C ALA A 37 0.78 -22.19 -11.50
N PRO A 38 0.29 -23.31 -12.06
CA PRO A 38 -1.01 -23.38 -12.73
C PRO A 38 -2.19 -23.02 -11.81
N THR A 39 -2.05 -23.29 -10.50
CA THR A 39 -3.06 -22.99 -9.49
C THR A 39 -3.35 -21.49 -9.35
N LEU A 40 -2.46 -20.62 -9.83
CA LEU A 40 -2.67 -19.18 -9.81
C LEU A 40 -3.65 -18.71 -10.89
N GLN A 41 -3.85 -19.48 -11.98
CA GLN A 41 -4.65 -19.05 -13.13
C GLN A 41 -6.08 -18.64 -12.73
N GLY A 42 -6.70 -19.36 -11.78
CA GLY A 42 -8.04 -19.04 -11.27
C GLY A 42 -8.17 -17.68 -10.56
N LEU A 43 -7.05 -17.05 -10.18
CA LEU A 43 -7.04 -15.71 -9.56
C LEU A 43 -7.06 -14.57 -10.59
N PHE A 44 -6.88 -14.86 -11.87
CA PHE A 44 -6.79 -13.86 -12.93
C PHE A 44 -8.05 -13.87 -13.80
N LYS A 45 -8.92 -12.88 -13.58
CA LYS A 45 -10.15 -12.68 -14.36
C LYS A 45 -9.95 -11.74 -15.57
N THR A 46 -8.88 -10.95 -15.53
CA THR A 46 -8.52 -10.00 -16.60
C THR A 46 -7.89 -10.76 -17.77
N PRO A 47 -8.13 -10.36 -19.04
CA PRO A 47 -7.56 -11.07 -20.17
C PRO A 47 -6.03 -11.12 -20.11
N ARG A 48 -5.48 -12.27 -20.52
CA ARG A 48 -4.06 -12.60 -20.43
C ARG A 48 -3.15 -11.51 -21.00
N SER A 49 -3.45 -11.00 -22.20
CA SER A 49 -2.64 -9.98 -22.88
C SER A 49 -2.47 -8.70 -22.07
N PHE A 50 -3.52 -8.26 -21.36
CA PHE A 50 -3.43 -7.08 -20.50
C PHE A 50 -2.61 -7.36 -19.24
N MET A 51 -2.74 -8.55 -18.67
CA MET A 51 -2.03 -8.92 -17.45
C MET A 51 -0.54 -9.15 -17.69
N SER A 52 -0.15 -9.76 -18.81
CA SER A 52 1.26 -9.93 -19.20
C SER A 52 1.93 -8.57 -19.35
N LEU A 53 1.29 -7.64 -20.07
CA LEU A 53 1.81 -6.28 -20.23
C LEU A 53 1.93 -5.54 -18.90
N ARG A 54 0.92 -5.64 -18.02
CA ARG A 54 0.95 -4.98 -16.70
C ARG A 54 2.06 -5.53 -15.81
N LEU A 55 2.28 -6.85 -15.84
CA LEU A 55 3.39 -7.48 -15.12
C LEU A 55 4.74 -6.96 -15.65
N MET A 56 4.92 -6.97 -16.97
CA MET A 56 6.15 -6.55 -17.62
C MET A 56 6.46 -5.08 -17.36
N GLN A 57 5.45 -4.20 -17.43
CA GLN A 57 5.57 -2.78 -17.10
C GLN A 57 5.94 -2.58 -15.62
N GLY A 58 5.33 -3.32 -14.71
CA GLY A 58 5.64 -3.26 -13.28
C GLY A 58 7.09 -3.61 -12.97
N ILE A 59 7.59 -4.72 -13.54
CA ILE A 59 8.99 -5.15 -13.38
C ILE A 59 9.93 -4.13 -14.01
N THR A 60 9.65 -3.69 -15.24
CA THR A 60 10.47 -2.72 -15.97
C THR A 60 10.58 -1.39 -15.22
N ASN A 61 9.48 -0.89 -14.66
CA ASN A 61 9.48 0.33 -13.85
C ASN A 61 10.42 0.19 -12.63
N ILE A 62 10.33 -0.92 -11.89
CA ILE A 62 11.17 -1.13 -10.71
C ILE A 62 12.65 -1.28 -11.09
N ILE A 63 12.95 -1.97 -12.20
CA ILE A 63 14.32 -2.08 -12.74
C ILE A 63 14.86 -0.70 -13.12
N ASN A 64 14.05 0.16 -13.74
CA ASN A 64 14.44 1.52 -14.09
C ASN A 64 14.76 2.39 -12.86
N LEU A 65 14.11 2.10 -11.71
CA LEU A 65 14.37 2.76 -10.44
C LEU A 65 15.52 2.15 -9.62
N SER A 66 16.15 1.06 -10.08
CA SER A 66 17.15 0.30 -9.29
C SER A 66 18.41 1.08 -8.88
N GLU A 67 18.70 2.21 -9.55
CA GLU A 67 19.80 3.13 -9.19
C GLU A 67 19.40 4.15 -8.12
N ASN A 68 18.11 4.27 -7.79
CA ASN A 68 17.56 5.16 -6.77
C ASN A 68 16.82 4.34 -5.70
N PRO A 69 17.51 3.90 -4.62
CA PRO A 69 16.91 3.02 -3.61
C PRO A 69 15.64 3.58 -2.95
N PRO A 70 15.56 4.87 -2.57
CA PRO A 70 14.30 5.45 -2.07
C PRO A 70 13.13 5.31 -3.04
N ALA A 71 13.33 5.63 -4.33
CA ALA A 71 12.27 5.53 -5.33
C ALA A 71 11.89 4.07 -5.62
N MET A 72 12.87 3.18 -5.69
CA MET A 72 12.65 1.74 -5.85
C MET A 72 11.84 1.16 -4.69
N LYS A 73 12.17 1.55 -3.45
CA LYS A 73 11.43 1.16 -2.24
C LYS A 73 9.98 1.62 -2.33
N ALA A 74 9.74 2.89 -2.65
CA ALA A 74 8.39 3.44 -2.79
C ALA A 74 7.55 2.70 -3.86
N ALA A 75 8.17 2.32 -4.99
CA ALA A 75 7.52 1.55 -6.03
C ALA A 75 7.13 0.13 -5.58
N VAL A 76 8.02 -0.56 -4.84
CA VAL A 76 7.71 -1.89 -4.26
C VAL A 76 6.65 -1.78 -3.17
N GLU A 77 6.67 -0.72 -2.35
CA GLU A 77 5.63 -0.46 -1.34
C GLU A 77 4.25 -0.27 -1.98
N THR A 78 4.19 0.53 -3.04
CA THR A 78 2.97 0.74 -3.83
C THR A 78 2.48 -0.57 -4.45
N LEU A 79 3.39 -1.39 -4.99
CA LEU A 79 3.04 -2.70 -5.54
C LEU A 79 2.49 -3.64 -4.47
N GLY A 80 3.13 -3.73 -3.30
CA GLY A 80 2.70 -4.58 -2.20
C GLY A 80 1.33 -4.20 -1.68
N SER A 81 1.05 -2.90 -1.56
CA SER A 81 -0.27 -2.40 -1.16
C SER A 81 -1.39 -2.83 -2.12
N ARG A 82 -1.13 -2.86 -3.43
CA ARG A 82 -2.10 -3.35 -4.43
C ARG A 82 -2.38 -4.86 -4.32
N HIS A 83 -1.56 -5.58 -3.58
CA HIS A 83 -1.69 -7.01 -3.35
C HIS A 83 -2.23 -7.34 -1.96
N PHE A 84 -2.70 -6.38 -1.17
CA PHE A 84 -3.15 -6.62 0.21
C PHE A 84 -4.25 -7.65 0.39
N ASP A 85 -5.20 -7.73 -0.55
CA ASP A 85 -6.26 -8.75 -0.49
C ASP A 85 -5.82 -10.11 -1.05
N ARG A 86 -4.55 -10.23 -1.43
CA ARG A 86 -3.93 -11.47 -1.86
C ARG A 86 -2.87 -11.81 -0.82
N ASP A 87 -2.75 -13.08 -0.45
CA ASP A 87 -1.68 -13.51 0.44
C ASP A 87 -0.50 -14.02 -0.42
N PRO A 88 0.52 -13.18 -0.73
CA PRO A 88 1.70 -13.64 -1.43
C PRO A 88 2.50 -14.54 -0.48
N GLN A 89 2.33 -15.85 -0.64
CA GLN A 89 3.14 -16.83 0.08
C GLN A 89 4.58 -16.80 -0.44
N ALA A 90 5.56 -16.80 0.46
CA ALA A 90 6.98 -16.76 0.10
C ALA A 90 7.37 -17.88 -0.87
N VAL A 91 6.84 -19.09 -0.69
CA VAL A 91 7.07 -20.23 -1.60
C VAL A 91 6.62 -19.94 -3.02
N ARG A 92 5.48 -19.25 -3.21
CA ARG A 92 4.96 -18.89 -4.54
C ARG A 92 5.86 -17.84 -5.19
N VAL A 93 6.36 -16.90 -4.40
CA VAL A 93 7.30 -15.88 -4.87
C VAL A 93 8.57 -16.52 -5.41
N THR A 94 9.17 -17.48 -4.69
CA THR A 94 10.38 -18.18 -5.15
C THR A 94 10.14 -18.93 -6.46
N VAL A 95 9.05 -19.71 -6.55
CA VAL A 95 8.71 -20.46 -7.78
C VAL A 95 8.54 -19.53 -8.98
N LEU A 96 7.80 -18.42 -8.81
CA LEU A 96 7.62 -17.44 -9.88
C LEU A 96 8.93 -16.76 -10.26
N GLN A 97 9.76 -16.39 -9.28
CA GLN A 97 11.06 -15.76 -9.51
C GLN A 97 11.99 -16.68 -10.30
N GLU A 98 12.04 -17.96 -9.99
CA GLU A 98 12.84 -18.96 -10.73
C GLU A 98 12.31 -19.12 -12.16
N ALA A 99 10.99 -19.24 -12.33
CA ALA A 99 10.36 -19.37 -13.65
C ALA A 99 10.66 -18.16 -14.55
N MET A 100 10.55 -16.93 -14.03
CA MET A 100 10.86 -15.71 -14.78
C MET A 100 12.33 -15.67 -15.20
N VAL A 101 13.26 -16.01 -14.31
CA VAL A 101 14.70 -15.99 -14.62
C VAL A 101 15.05 -17.04 -15.67
N SER A 102 14.49 -18.25 -15.56
CA SER A 102 14.69 -19.31 -16.53
C SER A 102 14.14 -18.91 -17.90
N ALA A 103 12.94 -18.35 -17.96
CA ALA A 103 12.32 -17.90 -19.22
C ALA A 103 13.15 -16.84 -19.94
N VAL A 104 13.73 -15.88 -19.20
CA VAL A 104 14.65 -14.88 -19.80
C VAL A 104 15.93 -15.55 -20.31
N GLN A 105 16.48 -16.51 -19.56
CA GLN A 105 17.72 -17.19 -19.92
C GLN A 105 17.60 -18.06 -21.18
N GLU A 106 16.42 -18.66 -21.42
CA GLU A 106 16.14 -19.51 -22.59
C GLU A 106 16.15 -18.72 -23.91
N VAL A 107 15.71 -17.47 -23.86
CA VAL A 107 15.56 -16.60 -25.05
C VAL A 107 16.68 -15.57 -25.18
N PHE A 108 17.37 -15.25 -24.09
CA PHE A 108 18.44 -14.27 -24.05
C PHE A 108 19.60 -14.76 -23.16
N PRO A 109 20.86 -14.81 -23.67
CA PRO A 109 22.00 -15.30 -22.91
C PRO A 109 22.43 -14.29 -21.84
N LEU A 110 21.77 -14.32 -20.69
CA LEU A 110 22.17 -13.51 -19.53
C LEU A 110 23.60 -13.87 -19.10
N SER A 111 24.43 -12.84 -18.91
CA SER A 111 25.71 -13.02 -18.21
C SER A 111 25.47 -13.49 -16.77
N PRO A 112 26.44 -14.19 -16.13
CA PRO A 112 26.31 -14.59 -14.73
C PRO A 112 25.96 -13.43 -13.79
N LYS A 113 26.57 -12.25 -14.04
CA LYS A 113 26.30 -11.02 -13.28
C LYS A 113 24.89 -10.48 -13.55
N GLY A 114 24.41 -10.52 -14.79
CA GLY A 114 23.04 -10.13 -15.17
C GLY A 114 21.98 -11.02 -14.54
N ARG A 115 22.20 -12.35 -14.54
CA ARG A 115 21.32 -13.31 -13.87
C ARG A 115 21.24 -13.06 -12.36
N LEU A 116 22.38 -12.88 -11.70
CA LEU A 116 22.40 -12.57 -10.26
C LEU A 116 21.66 -11.26 -9.94
N ALA A 117 21.83 -10.25 -10.79
CA ALA A 117 21.14 -8.97 -10.64
C ALA A 117 19.62 -9.11 -10.80
N LEU A 118 19.16 -9.91 -11.78
CA LEU A 118 17.74 -10.18 -12.02
C LEU A 118 17.11 -10.95 -10.84
N VAL A 119 17.78 -12.00 -10.36
CA VAL A 119 17.36 -12.74 -9.15
C VAL A 119 17.25 -11.79 -7.95
N ALA A 120 18.25 -10.94 -7.74
CA ALA A 120 18.27 -10.01 -6.61
C ALA A 120 17.10 -9.01 -6.65
N VAL A 121 16.76 -8.44 -7.81
CA VAL A 121 15.62 -7.52 -7.92
C VAL A 121 14.29 -8.24 -7.73
N LEU A 122 14.11 -9.44 -8.30
CA LEU A 122 12.88 -10.21 -8.16
C LEU A 122 12.66 -10.67 -6.71
N ASN A 123 13.73 -11.06 -6.01
CA ASN A 123 13.69 -11.36 -4.58
C ASN A 123 13.31 -10.13 -3.74
N TYR A 124 13.83 -8.95 -4.10
CA TYR A 124 13.46 -7.72 -3.42
C TYR A 124 11.98 -7.37 -3.64
N ILE A 125 11.49 -7.48 -4.88
CA ILE A 125 10.07 -7.24 -5.22
C ILE A 125 9.16 -8.21 -4.47
N GLY A 126 9.42 -9.50 -4.59
CA GLY A 126 8.57 -10.53 -4.00
C GLY A 126 8.64 -10.56 -2.48
N GLY A 127 9.84 -10.49 -1.91
CA GLY A 127 10.04 -10.41 -0.46
C GLY A 127 9.45 -9.13 0.14
N GLY A 128 9.55 -8.00 -0.58
CA GLY A 128 8.88 -6.75 -0.23
C GLY A 128 7.37 -6.92 -0.16
N ASN A 129 6.74 -7.48 -1.19
CA ASN A 129 5.30 -7.74 -1.21
C ASN A 129 4.84 -8.66 -0.05
N CYS A 130 5.60 -9.72 0.24
CA CYS A 130 5.34 -10.60 1.39
C CYS A 130 5.43 -9.84 2.71
N TYR A 131 6.48 -9.06 2.92
CA TYR A 131 6.66 -8.25 4.13
C TYR A 131 5.52 -7.25 4.29
N ILE A 132 5.20 -6.51 3.23
CA ILE A 132 4.19 -5.46 3.27
C ILE A 132 2.82 -6.04 3.61
N THR A 133 2.44 -7.14 2.97
CA THR A 133 1.17 -7.80 3.25
C THR A 133 1.13 -8.35 4.66
N ARG A 134 2.16 -9.07 5.10
CA ARG A 134 2.19 -9.67 6.45
C ARG A 134 2.14 -8.62 7.57
N GLU A 135 2.93 -7.56 7.45
CA GLU A 135 3.11 -6.59 8.54
C GLU A 135 2.04 -5.49 8.56
N TYR A 136 1.55 -5.05 7.39
CA TYR A 136 0.64 -3.91 7.29
C TYR A 136 -0.82 -4.30 7.05
N TYR A 137 -1.11 -5.35 6.27
CA TYR A 137 -2.50 -5.68 5.89
C TYR A 137 -3.39 -5.90 7.11
N GLY A 138 -2.92 -6.71 8.08
CA GLY A 138 -3.68 -6.97 9.30
C GLY A 138 -4.01 -5.68 10.07
N ARG A 139 -3.07 -4.73 10.12
CA ARG A 139 -3.27 -3.44 10.78
C ARG A 139 -4.27 -2.58 10.02
N ILE A 140 -4.11 -2.44 8.70
CA ILE A 140 -5.03 -1.66 7.86
C ILE A 140 -6.44 -2.22 7.92
N LYS A 141 -6.59 -3.55 7.91
CA LYS A 141 -7.88 -4.22 8.05
C LYS A 141 -8.53 -3.95 9.41
N ILE A 142 -7.75 -3.98 10.49
CA ILE A 142 -8.24 -3.61 11.82
C ILE A 142 -8.70 -2.15 11.82
N ILE A 143 -7.90 -1.24 11.25
CA ILE A 143 -8.23 0.19 11.18
C ILE A 143 -9.52 0.41 10.41
N SER A 144 -9.63 -0.16 9.20
CA SER A 144 -10.82 -0.05 8.36
C SER A 144 -12.07 -0.58 9.08
N ASN A 145 -11.97 -1.74 9.74
CA ASN A 145 -13.11 -2.31 10.47
C ASN A 145 -13.47 -1.51 11.73
N SER A 146 -12.47 -1.03 12.48
CA SER A 146 -12.70 -0.20 13.67
C SER A 146 -13.27 1.17 13.29
N TRP A 147 -12.83 1.74 12.17
CA TRP A 147 -13.34 3.01 11.67
C TRP A 147 -14.79 2.92 11.23
N LYS A 148 -15.21 1.84 10.54
CA LYS A 148 -16.63 1.62 10.19
C LYS A 148 -17.56 1.68 11.41
N ILE A 149 -17.08 1.23 12.57
CA ILE A 149 -17.82 1.32 13.83
C ILE A 149 -17.74 2.74 14.38
N ALA A 150 -16.55 3.35 14.39
CA ALA A 150 -16.32 4.70 14.91
C ALA A 150 -17.10 5.80 14.16
N ASN A 151 -17.18 5.67 12.83
CA ASN A 151 -17.78 6.62 11.91
C ASN A 151 -19.30 6.48 11.81
N ASN A 152 -19.95 6.06 12.88
CA ASN A 152 -21.41 6.08 12.95
C ASN A 152 -21.87 7.53 13.16
N LYS A 153 -22.34 8.16 12.08
CA LYS A 153 -22.75 9.58 12.06
C LYS A 153 -23.88 9.87 13.07
N GLU A 154 -24.78 8.93 13.31
CA GLU A 154 -25.86 9.11 14.28
C GLU A 154 -25.32 9.18 15.71
N MET A 155 -24.44 8.25 16.08
CA MET A 155 -23.80 8.23 17.39
C MET A 155 -22.88 9.43 17.60
N PHE A 156 -22.18 9.85 16.55
CA PHE A 156 -21.37 11.07 16.58
C PHE A 156 -22.24 12.29 16.89
N SER A 157 -23.33 12.48 16.14
CA SER A 157 -24.28 13.58 16.34
C SER A 157 -24.95 13.53 17.71
N PHE A 158 -25.36 12.34 18.16
CA PHE A 158 -25.94 12.14 19.49
C PHE A 158 -24.96 12.56 20.60
N ASN A 159 -23.72 12.07 20.56
CA ASN A 159 -22.71 12.42 21.55
C ASN A 159 -22.33 13.90 21.50
N SER A 160 -22.26 14.50 20.31
CA SER A 160 -22.06 15.94 20.14
C SER A 160 -23.17 16.76 20.81
N ALA A 161 -24.43 16.35 20.62
CA ALA A 161 -25.57 17.00 21.26
C ALA A 161 -25.55 16.85 22.79
N VAL A 162 -25.27 15.63 23.30
CA VAL A 162 -25.18 15.35 24.75
C VAL A 162 -24.09 16.19 25.43
N MET A 163 -22.97 16.43 24.76
CA MET A 163 -21.87 17.24 25.28
C MET A 163 -22.07 18.75 25.10
N GLY A 164 -23.15 19.19 24.45
CA GLY A 164 -23.41 20.60 24.16
C GLY A 164 -22.63 21.18 22.98
N PHE A 165 -21.97 20.32 22.18
CA PHE A 165 -21.15 20.70 21.02
C PHE A 165 -21.94 20.79 19.71
N GLY A 166 -23.24 20.45 19.72
CA GLY A 166 -24.08 20.38 18.52
C GLY A 166 -24.22 21.70 17.73
N ARG A 167 -23.88 22.85 18.32
CA ARG A 167 -23.92 24.17 17.65
C ARG A 167 -22.76 24.40 16.67
N HIS A 168 -21.71 23.58 16.72
CA HIS A 168 -20.49 23.71 15.90
C HIS A 168 -20.25 22.47 15.01
N SER A 169 -21.30 21.74 14.64
CA SER A 169 -21.18 20.41 14.03
C SER A 169 -20.65 20.38 12.59
N THR A 170 -20.76 21.47 11.82
CA THR A 170 -20.48 21.44 10.37
C THR A 170 -19.02 21.08 10.06
N TRP A 171 -18.04 21.73 10.70
CA TRP A 171 -16.62 21.41 10.48
C TRP A 171 -16.25 20.02 11.01
N MET A 172 -16.90 19.58 12.09
CA MET A 172 -16.67 18.24 12.65
C MET A 172 -17.11 17.13 11.68
N HIS A 173 -18.24 17.32 10.99
CA HIS A 173 -18.69 16.38 9.97
C HIS A 173 -17.77 16.36 8.74
N LEU A 174 -17.27 17.52 8.31
CA LEU A 174 -16.28 17.59 7.22
C LEU A 174 -15.00 16.83 7.57
N ILE A 175 -14.45 17.04 8.77
CA ILE A 175 -13.27 16.29 9.24
C ILE A 175 -13.58 14.79 9.33
N LEU A 176 -14.77 14.42 9.79
CA LEU A 176 -15.18 13.03 9.88
C LEU A 176 -15.23 12.35 8.51
N ASP A 177 -15.76 13.04 7.50
CA ASP A 177 -15.76 12.56 6.11
C ASP A 177 -14.33 12.44 5.56
N GLN A 178 -13.46 13.41 5.83
CA GLN A 178 -12.04 13.34 5.43
C GLN A 178 -11.29 12.17 6.10
N PHE A 179 -11.60 11.85 7.35
CA PHE A 179 -11.04 10.65 7.98
C PHE A 179 -11.54 9.35 7.34
N ASP A 180 -12.78 9.33 6.83
CA ASP A 180 -13.30 8.19 6.07
C ASP A 180 -12.48 7.97 4.79
N ASP A 181 -12.25 9.03 4.03
CA ASP A 181 -11.42 8.99 2.82
C ASP A 181 -9.99 8.52 3.13
N ILE A 182 -9.37 9.02 4.20
CA ILE A 182 -8.05 8.59 4.68
C ILE A 182 -8.04 7.08 4.99
N VAL A 183 -9.07 6.58 5.68
CA VAL A 183 -9.12 5.17 6.08
C VAL A 183 -9.39 4.25 4.89
N VAL A 184 -10.27 4.66 3.96
CA VAL A 184 -10.53 3.96 2.71
C VAL A 184 -9.25 3.81 1.88
N HIS A 185 -8.41 4.86 1.88
CA HIS A 185 -7.17 4.89 1.11
C HIS A 185 -5.91 4.56 1.92
N ALA A 186 -6.03 4.10 3.18
CA ALA A 186 -4.89 3.84 4.08
C ALA A 186 -3.87 2.83 3.53
N ALA A 187 -4.28 2.04 2.54
CA ALA A 187 -3.44 1.10 1.84
C ALA A 187 -2.56 1.74 0.75
N ASP A 188 -3.04 2.77 0.06
CA ASP A 188 -2.35 3.40 -1.05
C ASP A 188 -1.56 4.59 -0.53
N SER A 189 -0.22 4.49 -0.48
CA SER A 189 0.61 5.55 0.11
C SER A 189 0.54 6.87 -0.64
N TYR A 190 0.36 6.84 -1.96
CA TYR A 190 0.27 8.05 -2.75
C TYR A 190 -1.09 8.71 -2.51
N ARG A 191 -2.18 7.94 -2.63
CA ARG A 191 -3.52 8.46 -2.39
C ARG A 191 -3.71 8.92 -0.95
N LEU A 192 -3.18 8.18 0.03
CA LEU A 192 -3.21 8.56 1.43
C LEU A 192 -2.53 9.90 1.71
N GLN A 193 -1.43 10.21 0.99
CA GLN A 193 -0.79 11.53 1.11
C GLN A 193 -1.71 12.63 0.57
N GLU A 194 -2.35 12.42 -0.58
CA GLU A 194 -3.33 13.37 -1.12
C GLU A 194 -4.47 13.62 -0.13
N GLU A 195 -5.05 12.58 0.47
CA GLU A 195 -6.13 12.74 1.46
C GLU A 195 -5.66 13.50 2.71
N CYS A 196 -4.40 13.30 3.13
CA CYS A 196 -3.81 14.06 4.23
C CYS A 196 -3.61 15.53 3.86
N ASP A 197 -3.21 15.83 2.62
CA ASP A 197 -3.06 17.20 2.12
C ASP A 197 -4.42 17.90 2.01
N ILE A 198 -5.47 17.20 1.54
CA ILE A 198 -6.84 17.71 1.49
C ILE A 198 -7.34 18.00 2.91
N LEU A 199 -7.17 17.08 3.86
CA LEU A 199 -7.53 17.32 5.26
C LEU A 199 -6.79 18.54 5.82
N SER A 200 -5.51 18.71 5.51
CA SER A 200 -4.74 19.90 5.91
C SER A 200 -5.36 21.20 5.41
N LEU A 201 -5.82 21.23 4.16
CA LEU A 201 -6.50 22.38 3.57
C LEU A 201 -7.87 22.64 4.23
N VAL A 202 -8.65 21.59 4.50
CA VAL A 202 -9.94 21.70 5.22
C VAL A 202 -9.72 22.27 6.62
N LEU A 203 -8.71 21.80 7.35
CA LEU A 203 -8.37 22.34 8.67
C LEU A 203 -7.99 23.82 8.59
N ALA A 204 -7.20 24.21 7.58
CA ALA A 204 -6.78 25.60 7.40
C ALA A 204 -7.98 26.54 7.16
N GLN A 205 -9.01 26.09 6.44
CA GLN A 205 -10.23 26.87 6.20
C GLN A 205 -11.03 27.17 7.47
N HIS A 206 -10.92 26.33 8.50
CA HIS A 206 -11.62 26.49 9.76
C HIS A 206 -10.72 26.98 10.91
N ALA A 207 -9.50 27.43 10.59
CA ALA A 207 -8.56 27.96 11.58
C ALA A 207 -9.21 29.04 12.46
N GLY A 208 -9.00 28.94 13.79
CA GLY A 208 -9.58 29.86 14.78
C GLY A 208 -11.01 29.53 15.22
N THR A 209 -11.70 28.60 14.55
CA THR A 209 -13.06 28.16 14.95
C THR A 209 -13.10 26.70 15.42
N MET A 210 -12.04 25.93 15.16
CA MET A 210 -11.97 24.53 15.53
C MET A 210 -11.55 24.32 16.98
N ASN A 211 -12.21 23.38 17.64
CA ASN A 211 -11.79 22.84 18.93
C ASN A 211 -11.58 21.33 18.80
N LEU A 212 -10.33 20.92 18.53
CA LEU A 212 -9.99 19.50 18.35
C LEU A 212 -10.20 18.67 19.62
N THR A 213 -10.24 19.31 20.79
CA THR A 213 -10.53 18.63 22.06
C THR A 213 -11.98 18.16 22.10
N GLU A 214 -12.92 18.97 21.60
CA GLU A 214 -14.35 18.59 21.49
C GLU A 214 -14.53 17.44 20.50
N PHE A 215 -13.94 17.57 19.30
CA PHE A 215 -13.99 16.51 18.29
C PHE A 215 -13.46 15.18 18.83
N LYS A 216 -12.30 15.20 19.51
CA LYS A 216 -11.72 14.03 20.16
C LYS A 216 -12.64 13.45 21.24
N ALA A 217 -13.27 14.28 22.06
CA ALA A 217 -14.19 13.82 23.10
C ALA A 217 -15.40 13.09 22.51
N ILE A 218 -16.00 13.64 21.45
CA ILE A 218 -17.12 13.03 20.72
C ILE A 218 -16.71 11.70 20.09
N MET A 219 -15.56 11.65 19.41
CA MET A 219 -15.07 10.43 18.77
C MET A 219 -14.81 9.32 19.80
N LEU A 220 -14.18 9.65 20.93
CA LEU A 220 -13.92 8.68 22.00
C LEU A 220 -15.21 8.19 22.66
N ALA A 221 -16.20 9.06 22.86
CA ALA A 221 -17.51 8.65 23.36
C ALA A 221 -18.23 7.73 22.36
N SER A 222 -18.20 8.06 21.07
CA SER A 222 -18.82 7.26 20.00
C SER A 222 -18.19 5.87 19.91
N LEU A 223 -16.86 5.80 19.95
CA LEU A 223 -16.11 4.55 20.01
C LEU A 223 -16.46 3.72 21.26
N ARG A 224 -16.58 4.34 22.43
CA ARG A 224 -16.92 3.63 23.68
C ARG A 224 -18.33 3.06 23.65
N SER A 225 -19.28 3.76 23.04
CA SER A 225 -20.67 3.33 22.94
C SER A 225 -20.86 2.17 21.97
N LEU A 226 -20.03 2.08 20.93
CA LEU A 226 -20.20 1.12 19.84
C LEU A 226 -19.22 -0.06 19.87
N LEU A 227 -18.07 0.07 20.53
CA LEU A 227 -17.13 -1.04 20.67
C LEU A 227 -17.56 -1.97 21.81
N PRO A 228 -17.75 -3.29 21.56
CA PRO A 228 -17.90 -4.25 22.64
C PRO A 228 -16.67 -4.21 23.55
N LYS A 229 -16.81 -4.56 24.84
CA LYS A 229 -15.71 -4.50 25.82
C LYS A 229 -14.42 -5.22 25.36
N ALA A 230 -14.55 -6.30 24.59
CA ALA A 230 -13.41 -7.02 23.99
C ALA A 230 -12.71 -6.28 22.83
N GLY A 231 -13.40 -5.34 22.17
CA GLY A 231 -12.88 -4.52 21.06
C GLY A 231 -12.00 -3.35 21.50
N GLN A 232 -12.13 -2.89 22.75
CA GLN A 232 -11.31 -1.78 23.29
C GLN A 232 -9.80 -2.10 23.32
N LEU A 233 -9.42 -3.37 23.49
CA LEU A 233 -8.02 -3.83 23.47
C LEU A 233 -7.38 -3.79 22.06
N ARG A 234 -8.17 -3.94 20.99
CA ARG A 234 -7.64 -3.95 19.61
C ARG A 234 -7.38 -2.54 19.07
N PHE A 235 -8.02 -1.52 19.62
CA PHE A 235 -7.84 -0.13 19.21
C PHE A 235 -6.46 0.43 19.57
N VAL A 236 -5.73 -0.19 20.51
CA VAL A 236 -4.33 0.13 20.85
C VAL A 236 -3.41 0.00 19.62
N GLY A 237 -3.76 -0.88 18.66
CA GLY A 237 -3.02 -1.05 17.40
C GLY A 237 -3.04 0.19 16.49
N PHE A 238 -4.07 1.03 16.57
CA PHE A 238 -4.18 2.28 15.81
C PHE A 238 -3.03 3.24 16.13
N ARG A 239 -2.67 3.33 17.43
CA ARG A 239 -1.56 4.17 17.92
C ARG A 239 -0.19 3.70 17.39
N GLN A 240 -0.04 2.40 17.13
CA GLN A 240 1.21 1.81 16.65
C GLN A 240 1.35 1.94 15.13
N PHE A 241 0.25 1.89 14.38
CA PHE A 241 0.26 2.06 12.92
C PHE A 241 0.72 3.46 12.50
N LEU A 242 0.22 4.50 13.16
CA LEU A 242 0.52 5.89 12.84
C LEU A 242 1.99 6.28 13.09
N LYS A 243 2.65 5.62 14.06
CA LYS A 243 4.08 5.84 14.33
C LYS A 243 5.02 5.30 13.24
N VAL A 244 4.62 4.25 12.51
CA VAL A 244 5.54 3.49 11.65
C VAL A 244 5.77 4.12 10.28
N ARG A 245 4.85 4.98 9.79
CA ARG A 245 4.93 5.54 8.43
C ARG A 245 5.38 7.01 8.37
N GLY A 246 5.94 7.56 9.44
CA GLY A 246 6.43 8.95 9.40
C GLY A 246 5.33 10.01 9.31
N PHE A 247 4.06 9.65 9.56
CA PHE A 247 2.91 10.56 9.73
C PHE A 247 3.02 11.43 11.00
N SER A 248 4.24 11.65 11.48
CA SER A 248 4.58 12.34 12.71
C SER A 248 4.32 13.84 12.65
N ALA A 249 4.08 14.46 11.49
CA ALA A 249 3.80 15.89 11.43
C ALA A 249 2.30 16.18 11.64
N PHE A 250 1.42 15.44 10.96
CA PHE A 250 -0.02 15.73 10.96
C PHE A 250 -0.77 15.10 12.14
N PHE A 251 -0.37 13.89 12.57
CA PHE A 251 -0.93 13.28 13.79
C PHE A 251 -0.36 13.88 15.08
N PHE A 252 0.77 14.59 15.04
CA PHE A 252 1.26 15.37 16.19
C PHE A 252 0.28 16.50 16.54
N LEU A 253 -0.27 17.17 15.53
CA LEU A 253 -1.26 18.24 15.70
C LEU A 253 -2.55 17.74 16.35
N VAL A 254 -3.02 16.53 15.98
CA VAL A 254 -4.28 15.99 16.51
C VAL A 254 -4.12 15.27 17.86
N TYR A 255 -2.92 14.80 18.22
CA TYR A 255 -2.74 13.92 19.39
C TYR A 255 -1.74 14.37 20.48
N LEU A 256 -0.94 15.42 20.28
CA LEU A 256 0.05 15.88 21.29
C LEU A 256 -0.02 17.37 21.68
N GLY A 257 -1.18 18.00 21.52
CA GLY A 257 -1.51 19.22 22.26
C GLY A 257 -1.13 20.51 21.56
N PHE A 258 -1.83 20.79 20.46
CA PHE A 258 -2.24 22.15 20.10
C PHE A 258 -3.76 22.14 19.93
#